data_AF-A0A660HUY2-F1
#
_entry.id   AF-A0A660HUY2-F1
#
_cell.length_a   1.000
_cell.length_b   1.000
_cell.length_c   1.000
_cell.angle_alpha   90.00
_cell.angle_beta   90.00
_cell.angle_gamma   90.00
#
_symmetry.space_group_name_H-M   'P 1'
#
loop_
_entity.id
_entity.type
_entity.pdbx_description
1 polymer ?
#
loop_
_entity_poly.entity_id
_entity_poly.type
_entity_poly.pdbx_seq_one_letter_code
_entity_poly.pdbx_strand_id
1 'polypeptide(L)'
;MSEKLRRSGIDIIGDLPWGAHFCQFYRTKDDLTEVLIPYFKAGLESNELCLWITAYPLRAEEAEEALRKAVPDFDVYLKNGQI
;
A
#
# COMPACT_ATOMS: atom_id res chain seq x y z
N MET A 1 -20.42 3.64 -19.39
CA MET A 1 -20.14 3.12 -18.03
C MET A 1 -19.09 4.04 -17.45
N SER A 2 -19.37 4.82 -16.40
CA SER A 2 -18.31 5.64 -15.80
C SER A 2 -17.29 4.70 -15.16
N GLU A 3 -16.00 4.99 -15.30
CA GLU A 3 -14.98 4.21 -14.60
C GLU A 3 -15.18 4.36 -13.09
N LYS A 4 -15.19 3.23 -12.39
CA LYS A 4 -15.24 3.22 -10.93
C LYS A 4 -13.82 3.50 -10.42
N LEU A 5 -13.61 4.72 -9.96
CA LEU A 5 -12.35 5.13 -9.33
C LEU A 5 -12.17 4.44 -7.98
N ARG A 6 -10.92 4.24 -7.59
CA ARG A 6 -10.52 3.57 -6.35
C ARG A 6 -9.64 4.46 -5.53
N ARG A 7 -9.83 4.43 -4.22
CA ARG A 7 -9.04 5.23 -3.30
C ARG A 7 -7.61 4.71 -3.28
N SER A 8 -6.67 5.50 -3.80
CA SER A 8 -5.25 5.13 -3.77
C SER A 8 -4.66 5.16 -2.37
N GLY A 9 -5.28 5.86 -1.42
CA GLY A 9 -4.69 6.11 -0.09
C GLY A 9 -3.60 7.18 -0.08
N ILE A 10 -3.19 7.69 -1.25
CA ILE A 10 -2.15 8.73 -1.39
C ILE A 10 -2.85 10.06 -1.70
N ASP A 11 -2.89 10.97 -0.74
CA ASP A 11 -3.70 12.20 -0.82
C ASP A 11 -3.44 13.06 -2.06
N ILE A 12 -2.19 13.21 -2.48
CA ILE A 12 -1.83 14.04 -3.64
C ILE A 12 -2.20 13.38 -4.98
N ILE A 13 -2.32 12.05 -5.02
CA ILE A 13 -2.70 11.29 -6.22
C ILE A 13 -4.23 11.19 -6.31
N GLY A 14 -4.92 11.07 -5.18
CA GLY A 14 -6.38 10.93 -5.13
C GLY A 14 -6.86 9.58 -5.63
N ASP A 15 -8.08 9.52 -6.16
CA ASP A 15 -8.66 8.27 -6.64
C ASP A 15 -8.16 7.92 -8.06
N LEU A 16 -7.95 6.63 -8.31
CA LEU A 16 -7.36 6.13 -9.55
C LEU A 16 -8.31 5.20 -10.32
N PRO A 17 -8.28 5.21 -11.66
CA PRO A 17 -8.95 4.19 -12.46
C PRO A 17 -8.20 2.85 -12.39
N TRP A 18 -8.87 1.77 -12.81
CA TRP A 18 -8.21 0.47 -12.94
C TRP A 18 -7.10 0.51 -13.98
N GLY A 19 -5.99 -0.19 -13.72
CA GLY A 19 -4.85 -0.22 -14.65
C GLY A 19 -3.98 1.05 -14.62
N ALA A 20 -4.20 1.96 -13.66
CA ALA A 20 -3.28 3.07 -13.44
C ALA A 20 -1.90 2.55 -12.99
N HIS A 21 -0.85 3.14 -13.56
CA HIS A 21 0.54 2.89 -13.18
C HIS A 21 1.23 4.23 -12.91
N PHE A 22 1.93 4.33 -11.79
CA PHE A 22 2.71 5.51 -11.43
C PHE A 22 4.02 5.11 -10.76
N CYS A 23 4.96 6.06 -10.74
CA CYS A 23 6.27 5.91 -10.12
C CYS A 23 6.48 7.06 -9.13
N GLN A 24 7.06 6.75 -7.97
CA GLN A 24 7.45 7.73 -6.97
C GLN A 24 8.96 7.64 -6.76
N PHE A 25 9.62 8.79 -6.76
CA PHE A 25 11.00 8.89 -6.30
C PHE A 25 11.04 9.16 -4.79
N TYR A 26 11.92 8.46 -4.10
CA TYR A 26 12.15 8.59 -2.66
C TYR A 26 13.66 8.68 -2.41
N ARG A 27 14.06 9.30 -1.30
CA ARG A 27 15.47 9.37 -0.89
C ARG A 27 15.73 8.53 0.35
N THR A 28 14.78 8.51 1.27
CA THR A 28 14.91 7.82 2.56
C THR A 28 13.94 6.65 2.65
N LYS A 29 14.17 5.78 3.64
CA LYS A 29 13.20 4.72 3.99
C LYS A 29 11.87 5.33 4.43
N ASP A 30 11.92 6.44 5.15
CA ASP A 30 10.73 7.10 5.67
C ASP A 30 9.89 7.66 4.51
N ASP A 31 10.50 8.35 3.54
CA ASP A 31 9.85 8.83 2.32
C ASP A 31 9.09 7.71 1.56
N LEU A 32 9.68 6.51 1.53
CA LEU A 32 9.09 5.34 0.89
C LEU A 32 7.87 4.84 1.67
N THR A 33 8.02 4.70 2.98
CA THR A 33 6.96 4.18 3.85
C THR A 33 5.79 5.15 4.03
N GLU A 34 6.04 6.46 4.05
CA GLU A 34 5.01 7.50 4.16
C GLU A 34 3.99 7.43 3.02
N VAL A 35 4.42 6.98 1.84
CA VAL A 35 3.54 6.85 0.68
C VAL A 35 2.98 5.44 0.53
N LEU A 36 3.79 4.40 0.73
CA LEU A 36 3.34 3.03 0.50
C LEU A 36 2.43 2.49 1.60
N ILE A 37 2.62 2.89 2.87
CA ILE A 37 1.76 2.40 3.97
C ILE A 37 0.29 2.82 3.74
N PRO A 38 -0.04 4.10 3.47
CA PRO A 38 -1.41 4.50 3.15
C PRO A 38 -1.97 3.80 1.91
N TYR A 39 -1.13 3.55 0.89
CA TYR A 39 -1.53 2.84 -0.32
C TYR A 39 -1.97 1.41 -0.03
N PHE A 40 -1.14 0.64 0.68
CA PHE A 40 -1.49 -0.72 1.06
C PHE A 40 -2.67 -0.77 2.02
N LYS A 41 -2.76 0.16 2.98
CA LYS A 41 -3.92 0.28 3.87
C LYS A 41 -5.22 0.44 3.08
N ALA A 42 -5.26 1.36 2.12
CA ALA A 42 -6.45 1.60 1.32
C ALA A 42 -6.84 0.38 0.47
N GLY A 43 -5.86 -0.31 -0.11
CA GLY A 43 -6.07 -1.57 -0.84
C GLY A 43 -6.65 -2.68 0.04
N LEU A 44 -6.05 -2.90 1.21
CA LEU A 44 -6.50 -3.92 2.18
C LEU A 44 -7.92 -3.63 2.71
N GLU A 45 -8.20 -2.39 3.12
CA GLU A 45 -9.54 -1.96 3.55
C GLU A 45 -10.59 -2.11 2.43
N SER A 46 -10.16 -2.02 1.18
CA SER A 46 -10.99 -2.21 -0.02
C SER A 46 -11.08 -3.67 -0.48
N ASN A 47 -10.53 -4.62 0.27
CA ASN A 47 -10.47 -6.05 -0.05
C ASN A 47 -9.75 -6.35 -1.39
N GLU A 48 -8.71 -5.57 -1.71
CA GLU A 48 -7.85 -5.82 -2.86
C GLU A 48 -6.72 -6.80 -2.51
N LEU A 49 -6.19 -7.48 -3.53
CA LEU A 49 -4.94 -8.22 -3.40
C LEU A 49 -3.77 -7.24 -3.55
N CYS A 50 -3.00 -7.09 -2.48
CA CYS A 50 -1.82 -6.26 -2.41
C CYS A 50 -0.57 -7.11 -2.65
N LEU A 51 0.44 -6.52 -3.30
CA LEU A 51 1.76 -7.15 -3.46
C LEU A 51 2.84 -6.11 -3.22
N TRP A 52 3.74 -6.38 -2.28
CA TRP A 52 4.90 -5.53 -2.04
C TRP A 52 6.20 -6.29 -2.23
N ILE A 53 6.91 -5.98 -3.31
CA ILE A 53 8.28 -6.45 -3.53
C ILE A 53 9.23 -5.45 -2.88
N THR A 54 10.02 -5.92 -1.92
CA THR A 54 10.91 -5.08 -1.10
C THR A 54 12.38 -5.32 -1.43
N ALA A 55 13.22 -4.32 -1.17
CA ALA A 55 14.67 -4.34 -1.35
C ALA A 55 15.31 -3.27 -0.45
N TYR A 56 16.64 -3.26 -0.32
CA TYR A 56 17.34 -2.19 0.40
C TYR A 56 16.84 -0.81 -0.10
N PRO A 57 16.45 0.13 0.79
CA PRO A 57 16.72 0.17 2.23
C PRO A 57 15.65 -0.43 3.16
N LEU A 58 14.56 -1.00 2.64
CA LEU A 58 13.45 -1.54 3.43
C LEU A 58 13.28 -3.04 3.17
N ARG A 59 13.57 -3.89 4.15
CA ARG A 59 13.37 -5.34 4.02
C ARG A 59 11.91 -5.73 4.22
N ALA A 60 11.56 -6.94 3.79
CA ALA A 60 10.20 -7.46 3.88
C ALA A 60 9.66 -7.45 5.32
N GLU A 61 10.48 -7.86 6.29
CA GLU A 61 10.09 -7.92 7.70
C GLU A 61 9.85 -6.52 8.27
N GLU A 62 10.64 -5.53 7.86
CA GLU A 62 10.45 -4.13 8.27
C GLU A 62 9.18 -3.53 7.64
N ALA A 63 8.89 -3.87 6.39
CA ALA A 63 7.68 -3.43 5.69
C ALA A 63 6.42 -4.04 6.32
N GLU A 64 6.46 -5.34 6.65
CA GLU A 64 5.37 -6.03 7.34
C GLU A 64 5.10 -5.40 8.72
N GLU A 65 6.15 -5.18 9.52
CA GLU A 65 6.03 -4.55 10.83
C GLU A 65 5.47 -3.11 10.73
N ALA A 66 5.84 -2.38 9.68
CA ALA A 66 5.31 -1.04 9.44
C ALA A 66 3.80 -1.06 9.11
N LEU A 67 3.35 -2.02 8.30
CA LEU A 67 1.92 -2.22 8.03
C LEU A 67 1.17 -2.68 9.27
N ARG A 68 1.73 -3.63 10.03
CA ARG A 68 1.18 -4.13 11.30
C ARG A 68 0.94 -3.01 12.33
N LYS A 69 1.78 -1.97 12.34
CA LYS A 69 1.60 -0.78 13.18
C LYS A 69 0.52 0.19 12.69
N ALA A 70 0.31 0.27 11.37
CA ALA A 70 -0.53 1.31 10.76
C ALA A 70 -1.95 0.83 10.35
N VAL A 71 -2.09 -0.48 10.13
CA VAL A 71 -3.32 -1.13 9.67
C VAL A 71 -3.90 -1.96 10.83
N PRO A 72 -5.05 -1.56 11.39
CA PRO A 72 -5.76 -2.38 12.37
C PRO A 72 -6.04 -3.78 11.81
N ASP A 73 -5.92 -4.80 12.66
CA ASP A 73 -6.17 -6.20 12.29
C ASP A 73 -5.33 -6.70 11.09
N PHE A 74 -4.14 -6.13 10.87
CA PHE A 74 -3.23 -6.51 9.78
C PHE A 74 -3.03 -8.03 9.65
N ASP A 75 -2.93 -8.73 10.78
CA ASP A 75 -2.77 -10.19 10.83
C ASP A 75 -3.91 -10.97 10.16
N VAL A 76 -5.13 -10.42 10.16
CA VAL A 76 -6.27 -11.03 9.48
C VAL A 76 -6.06 -10.99 7.97
N TYR A 77 -5.63 -9.85 7.44
CA TYR A 77 -5.33 -9.69 6.02
C TYR A 77 -4.18 -10.61 5.58
N LEU A 78 -3.11 -10.69 6.37
CA LEU A 78 -1.97 -11.57 6.12
C LEU A 78 -2.39 -13.04 6.12
N LYS A 79 -3.16 -13.47 7.13
CA LYS A 79 -3.70 -14.84 7.21
C LYS A 79 -4.61 -15.19 6.03
N ASN A 80 -5.34 -14.21 5.52
CA ASN A 80 -6.21 -14.37 4.36
C ASN A 80 -5.45 -14.36 3.02
N GLY A 81 -4.13 -14.12 3.03
CA GLY A 81 -3.30 -14.05 1.83
C GLY A 81 -3.62 -12.83 0.96
N GLN A 82 -4.08 -11.73 1.57
CA GLN A 82 -4.37 -10.48 0.86
C GLN A 82 -3.13 -9.64 0.60
N ILE A 83 -1.99 -9.98 1.19
CA ILE A 83 -0.68 -9.35 1.00
C ILE A 83 0.45 -10.32 1.29
#